data_AF-A0A1V6TX22-F1
#
_entry.id   AF-A0A1V6TX22-F1
#
_cell.length_a   1.000
_cell.length_b   1.000
_cell.length_c   1.000
_cell.angle_alpha   90.00
_cell.angle_beta   90.00
_cell.angle_gamma   90.00
#
_symmetry.space_group_name_H-M   'P 1'
#
loop_
_entity.id
_entity.type
_entity.pdbx_description
1 polymer ?
#
loop_
_entity_poly.entity_id
_entity_poly.type
_entity_poly.pdbx_seq_one_letter_code
_entity_poly.pdbx_strand_id
1 'polypeptide(L)'
;MRNLTIVPRLSRQLTICSPVARIATLSTVGIPRTRTLTVRRGSAAITRNHNNTAASRQDVIEKALTRLHEDDELLVCNQCGTQHDAKAADGLNECHICNDPRESVPATGQAWTTLGQAQTSGKFKNIIRQQYPNEPHIYTIQTLSILGIGQRCFLIRTPKGNILWDCLAYIDDATVKEINALGGVDAISISHPHFWTTHLTWSRAFNNAPVFLSVEEAELASRPDVHGVRRFIKEKEFELLPGSGAVRIKTGGHFPGSSVLHYKKSMFVSDSLHVTRSALWDINRKPGTAYYAFLWSHVNTIPLTPNAIAGIISAIKPYDFDVAHGMFPDRDLRNAKQRAFDSARVVIDAMGHDAEQYMKDIS
;
A
#
# COMPACT_ATOMS: atom_id res chain seq x y z
N MET A 1 -39.63 -40.63 26.55
CA MET A 1 -39.10 -40.68 27.93
C MET A 1 -37.78 -41.43 27.91
N ARG A 2 -36.65 -40.74 27.90
CA ARG A 2 -35.31 -41.27 28.18
C ARG A 2 -34.50 -40.18 28.88
N ASN A 3 -33.75 -40.61 29.89
CA ASN A 3 -33.20 -39.83 30.99
C ASN A 3 -32.02 -38.93 30.59
N LEU A 4 -32.02 -37.69 31.08
CA LEU A 4 -30.82 -36.85 31.19
C LEU A 4 -30.36 -36.84 32.65
N THR A 5 -29.18 -37.42 32.90
CA THR A 5 -28.50 -37.39 34.20
C THR A 5 -27.64 -36.13 34.28
N ILE A 6 -27.89 -35.30 35.28
CA ILE A 6 -27.17 -34.07 35.60
C ILE A 6 -25.92 -34.43 36.40
N VAL A 7 -24.74 -33.93 35.99
CA VAL A 7 -23.47 -34.02 36.73
C VAL A 7 -23.12 -32.64 37.29
N PRO A 8 -22.73 -32.50 38.57
CA PRO A 8 -22.53 -31.18 39.19
C PRO A 8 -21.15 -30.58 38.88
N ARG A 9 -21.12 -29.25 38.73
CA ARG A 9 -19.92 -28.40 38.62
C ARG A 9 -19.19 -28.33 39.96
N LEU A 10 -17.91 -28.70 39.97
CA LEU A 10 -16.96 -28.38 41.04
C LEU A 10 -16.37 -26.99 40.80
N SER A 11 -16.62 -26.07 41.73
CA SER A 11 -15.96 -24.76 41.83
C SER A 11 -14.55 -24.93 42.38
N ARG A 12 -13.53 -24.54 41.60
CA ARG A 12 -12.17 -24.32 42.12
C ARG A 12 -11.96 -22.82 42.30
N GLN A 13 -11.85 -22.41 43.56
CA GLN A 13 -11.32 -21.10 43.97
C GLN A 13 -9.85 -21.03 43.56
N LEU A 14 -9.49 -20.02 42.76
CA LEU A 14 -8.09 -19.62 42.57
C LEU A 14 -7.77 -18.53 43.60
N THR A 15 -6.90 -18.86 44.54
CA THR A 15 -6.29 -17.95 45.50
C THR A 15 -5.30 -17.03 44.78
N ILE A 16 -5.56 -15.72 44.82
CA ILE A 16 -4.65 -14.70 44.28
C ILE A 16 -3.57 -14.42 45.34
N CYS A 17 -2.34 -14.83 45.06
CA CYS A 17 -1.16 -14.40 45.81
C CYS A 17 -0.57 -13.13 45.17
N SER A 18 -0.66 -12.01 45.87
CA SER A 18 0.09 -10.77 45.58
C SER A 18 1.57 -10.94 45.91
N PRO A 19 2.51 -10.44 45.07
CA PRO A 19 3.86 -10.16 45.53
C PRO A 19 3.97 -8.69 45.94
N VAL A 20 4.34 -8.49 47.21
CA VAL A 20 4.78 -7.22 47.77
C VAL A 20 6.14 -6.87 47.15
N ALA A 21 6.18 -5.83 46.31
CA ALA A 21 7.43 -5.26 45.82
C ALA A 21 7.95 -4.20 46.80
N ARG A 22 9.16 -4.44 47.31
CA ARG A 22 9.90 -3.53 48.19
C ARG A 22 10.28 -2.25 47.45
N ILE A 23 10.01 -1.11 48.08
CA ILE A 23 10.49 0.21 47.69
C ILE A 23 11.98 0.29 48.03
N ALA A 24 12.82 0.42 47.02
CA ALA A 24 14.22 0.81 47.17
C ALA A 24 14.36 2.29 46.74
N THR A 25 14.75 3.11 47.70
CA THR A 25 15.10 4.53 47.54
C THR A 25 16.30 4.69 46.61
N LEU A 26 16.13 5.42 45.50
CA LEU A 26 17.22 5.85 44.63
C LEU A 26 17.56 7.32 44.87
N SER A 27 18.81 7.51 45.25
CA SER A 27 19.55 8.75 45.45
C SER A 27 19.56 9.63 44.19
N THR A 28 19.39 10.93 44.41
CA THR A 28 19.56 12.00 43.42
C THR A 28 21.02 12.13 43.00
N VAL A 29 21.32 11.82 41.74
CA VAL A 29 22.61 12.11 41.10
C VAL A 29 22.36 12.87 39.80
N GLY A 30 23.15 13.93 39.61
CA GLY A 30 22.90 15.06 38.74
C GLY A 30 22.90 14.78 37.24
N ILE A 31 22.21 15.69 36.54
CA ILE A 31 22.07 15.77 35.09
C ILE A 31 23.42 16.16 34.45
N PRO A 32 24.00 15.35 33.55
CA PRO A 32 24.99 15.84 32.61
C PRO A 32 24.29 16.40 31.37
N ARG A 33 24.61 17.64 31.02
CA ARG A 33 24.26 18.25 29.73
C ARG A 33 24.80 17.40 28.58
N THR A 34 23.93 16.87 27.73
CA THR A 34 24.32 16.25 26.46
C THR A 34 23.90 17.11 25.27
N ARG A 35 24.92 17.37 24.46
CA ARG A 35 24.99 18.18 23.24
C ARG A 35 23.80 18.03 22.30
N THR A 36 23.32 19.17 21.82
CA THR A 36 22.46 19.31 20.65
C THR A 36 23.11 18.62 19.44
N LEU A 37 22.58 17.47 19.04
CA LEU A 37 22.91 16.84 17.76
C LEU A 37 22.06 17.51 16.69
N THR A 38 22.67 18.45 15.97
CA THR A 38 22.14 19.00 14.72
C THR A 38 22.00 17.86 13.71
N VAL A 39 20.76 17.43 13.47
CA VAL A 39 20.45 16.50 12.37
C VAL A 39 20.72 17.24 11.07
N ARG A 40 21.83 16.91 10.40
CA ARG A 40 22.09 17.33 9.02
C ARG A 40 21.02 16.68 8.13
N ARG A 41 20.04 17.48 7.70
CA ARG A 41 19.14 17.16 6.59
C ARG A 41 19.96 17.06 5.30
N GLY A 42 20.43 15.85 4.98
CA GLY A 42 20.95 15.53 3.65
C GLY A 42 19.80 15.17 2.73
N SER A 43 19.07 16.17 2.23
CA SER A 43 18.17 15.96 1.08
C SER A 43 19.01 16.12 -0.18
N ALA A 44 19.54 15.01 -0.68
CA ALA A 44 20.07 14.97 -2.03
C ALA A 44 18.87 14.90 -2.99
N ALA A 45 18.28 16.06 -3.29
CA ALA A 45 17.39 16.17 -4.43
C ALA A 45 18.23 15.92 -5.69
N ILE A 46 18.07 14.76 -6.30
CA ILE A 46 18.63 14.48 -7.62
C ILE A 46 17.81 15.29 -8.62
N THR A 47 18.18 16.55 -8.85
CA THR A 47 17.65 17.32 -9.97
C THR A 47 18.19 16.70 -11.26
N ARG A 48 17.34 15.99 -12.01
CA ARG A 48 17.70 15.49 -13.35
C ARG A 48 17.90 16.68 -14.28
N ASN A 49 19.11 16.81 -14.82
CA ASN A 49 19.45 17.85 -15.77
C ASN A 49 18.81 17.49 -17.12
N HIS A 50 17.86 18.28 -17.62
CA HIS A 50 17.13 17.98 -18.87
C HIS A 50 17.99 18.11 -20.14
N ASN A 51 19.24 18.58 -20.03
CA ASN A 51 20.19 18.76 -21.13
C ASN A 51 21.08 17.54 -21.42
N ASN A 52 20.55 16.32 -21.34
CA ASN A 52 21.32 15.11 -21.61
C ASN A 52 21.33 14.74 -23.11
N THR A 53 22.52 14.46 -23.65
CA THR A 53 22.74 13.97 -25.03
C THR A 53 22.11 12.60 -25.24
N ALA A 54 21.84 12.20 -26.49
CA ALA A 54 21.27 10.87 -26.79
C ALA A 54 22.12 9.72 -26.24
N ALA A 55 23.45 9.81 -26.32
CA ALA A 55 24.38 8.83 -25.76
C ALA A 55 24.26 8.72 -24.23
N SER A 56 24.11 9.84 -23.51
CA SER A 56 23.92 9.82 -22.05
C SER A 56 22.57 9.23 -21.63
N ARG A 57 21.52 9.34 -22.47
CA ARG A 57 20.21 8.72 -22.20
C ARG A 57 20.28 7.20 -22.39
N GLN A 58 21.01 6.74 -23.40
CA GLN A 58 21.21 5.31 -23.66
C GLN A 58 21.98 4.63 -22.52
N ASP A 59 23.08 5.22 -22.06
CA ASP A 59 23.87 4.70 -20.91
C ASP A 59 23.03 4.59 -19.62
N VAL A 60 22.16 5.56 -19.36
CA VAL A 60 21.23 5.51 -18.20
C VAL A 60 20.28 4.32 -18.31
N ILE A 61 19.73 4.07 -19.50
CA ILE A 61 18.82 2.94 -19.73
C ILE A 61 19.56 1.62 -19.60
N GLU A 62 20.73 1.46 -20.22
CA GLU A 62 21.52 0.22 -20.13
C GLU A 62 21.87 -0.13 -18.68
N LYS A 63 22.32 0.86 -17.89
CA LYS A 63 22.56 0.67 -16.46
C LYS A 63 21.28 0.31 -15.69
N ALA A 64 20.14 0.88 -16.06
CA ALA A 64 18.86 0.54 -15.45
C ALA A 64 18.47 -0.92 -15.72
N LEU A 65 18.69 -1.41 -16.94
CA LEU A 65 18.43 -2.80 -17.32
C LEU A 65 19.37 -3.77 -16.59
N THR A 66 20.67 -3.45 -16.48
CA THR A 66 21.57 -4.31 -15.69
C THR A 66 21.11 -4.42 -14.23
N ARG A 67 20.67 -3.31 -13.62
CA ARG A 67 20.18 -3.27 -12.23
C ARG A 67 18.84 -3.98 -12.02
N LEU A 68 18.00 -4.02 -13.06
CA LEU A 68 16.72 -4.74 -13.06
C LEU A 68 16.95 -6.22 -12.74
N HIS A 69 17.92 -6.84 -13.41
CA HIS A 69 18.14 -8.29 -13.39
C HIS A 69 18.96 -8.83 -12.21
N GLU A 70 19.38 -7.97 -11.27
CA GLU A 70 20.21 -8.37 -10.12
C GLU A 70 19.54 -9.41 -9.18
N ASP A 71 18.22 -9.50 -9.20
CA ASP A 71 17.46 -10.41 -8.34
C ASP A 71 16.40 -11.24 -9.08
N ASP A 72 16.67 -11.54 -10.35
CA ASP A 72 15.80 -12.34 -11.20
C ASP A 72 15.51 -13.74 -10.65
N GLU A 73 16.38 -14.27 -9.80
CA GLU A 73 16.29 -15.61 -9.19
C GLU A 73 15.60 -15.62 -7.82
N LEU A 74 15.28 -14.44 -7.25
CA LEU A 74 14.55 -14.37 -5.99
C LEU A 74 13.09 -14.78 -6.19
N LEU A 75 12.57 -15.55 -5.23
CA LEU A 75 11.22 -16.07 -5.26
C LEU A 75 10.19 -14.95 -5.15
N VAL A 76 9.25 -14.95 -6.07
CA VAL A 76 8.05 -14.10 -6.09
C VAL A 76 6.85 -14.99 -5.79
N CYS A 77 6.07 -14.63 -4.78
CA CYS A 77 4.84 -15.35 -4.44
C CYS A 77 3.83 -15.22 -5.58
N ASN A 78 3.31 -16.33 -6.10
CA ASN A 78 2.34 -16.28 -7.20
C ASN A 78 1.01 -15.60 -6.80
N GLN A 79 0.65 -15.66 -5.51
CA GLN A 79 -0.62 -15.15 -5.00
C GLN A 79 -0.58 -13.66 -4.65
N CYS A 80 0.38 -13.19 -3.84
CA CYS A 80 0.45 -11.78 -3.46
C CYS A 80 1.44 -10.97 -4.31
N GLY A 81 2.36 -11.64 -5.03
CA GLY A 81 3.37 -10.97 -5.84
C GLY A 81 4.57 -10.43 -5.06
N THR A 82 4.59 -10.58 -3.72
CA THR A 82 5.72 -10.16 -2.90
C THR A 82 6.95 -11.02 -3.19
N GLN A 83 8.10 -10.36 -3.35
CA GLN A 83 9.39 -11.00 -3.54
C GLN A 83 10.09 -11.22 -2.20
N HIS A 84 10.68 -12.39 -2.01
CA HIS A 84 11.35 -12.80 -0.78
C HIS A 84 12.86 -12.94 -0.98
N ASP A 85 13.63 -12.79 0.09
CA ASP A 85 15.08 -13.03 0.10
C ASP A 85 15.40 -14.53 0.14
N ALA A 86 14.87 -15.27 -0.84
CA ALA A 86 15.04 -16.70 -0.98
C ALA A 86 15.06 -17.07 -2.46
N LYS A 87 15.82 -18.10 -2.81
CA LYS A 87 15.85 -18.77 -4.11
C LYS A 87 15.15 -20.12 -4.01
N ALA A 88 14.91 -20.76 -5.16
CA ALA A 88 14.27 -22.08 -5.21
C ALA A 88 14.98 -23.14 -4.35
N ALA A 89 16.31 -23.09 -4.26
CA ALA A 89 17.10 -24.04 -3.48
C ALA A 89 16.96 -23.86 -1.95
N ASP A 90 16.47 -22.71 -1.48
CA ASP A 90 16.37 -22.40 -0.04
C ASP A 90 15.12 -23.02 0.62
N GLY A 91 14.21 -23.61 -0.17
CA GLY A 91 13.10 -24.40 0.35
C GLY A 91 11.98 -23.60 1.04
N LEU A 92 11.80 -22.32 0.68
CA LEU A 92 10.73 -21.48 1.22
C LEU A 92 9.35 -22.08 0.92
N ASN A 93 8.62 -22.47 1.96
CA ASN A 93 7.35 -23.18 1.87
C ASN A 93 6.13 -22.33 2.24
N GLU A 94 6.34 -21.15 2.80
CA GLU A 94 5.28 -20.23 3.20
C GLU A 94 5.58 -18.78 2.80
N CYS A 95 4.54 -18.02 2.48
CA CYS A 95 4.61 -16.59 2.29
C CYS A 95 3.97 -15.91 3.50
N HIS A 96 4.75 -15.22 4.34
CA HIS A 96 4.21 -14.54 5.52
C HIS A 96 3.19 -13.44 5.18
N ILE A 97 3.26 -12.86 3.98
CA ILE A 97 2.24 -11.91 3.51
C ILE A 97 0.92 -12.62 3.20
N CYS A 98 0.95 -13.81 2.57
CA CYS A 98 -0.28 -14.59 2.33
C CYS A 98 -0.83 -15.23 3.62
N ASN A 99 0.04 -15.50 4.60
CA ASN A 99 -0.36 -15.97 5.92
C ASN A 99 -0.92 -14.85 6.82
N ASP A 100 -0.85 -13.58 6.40
CA ASP A 100 -1.55 -12.51 7.09
C ASP A 100 -3.06 -12.80 7.06
N PRO A 101 -3.78 -12.69 8.18
CA PRO A 101 -5.22 -13.00 8.24
C PRO A 101 -6.10 -12.09 7.39
N ARG A 102 -5.53 -11.03 6.80
CA ARG A 102 -6.22 -10.18 5.84
C ARG A 102 -6.18 -10.72 4.42
N GLU A 103 -5.31 -11.68 4.16
CA GLU A 103 -5.07 -12.27 2.85
C GLU A 103 -5.38 -13.77 2.85
N SER A 104 -4.94 -14.50 1.82
CA SER A 104 -5.09 -15.95 1.78
C SER A 104 -3.93 -16.66 1.09
N VAL A 105 -3.76 -17.92 1.50
CA VAL A 105 -3.01 -18.92 0.75
C VAL A 105 -3.98 -19.63 -0.20
N PRO A 106 -3.64 -19.84 -1.49
CA PRO A 106 -4.51 -20.56 -2.41
C PRO A 106 -4.83 -21.98 -1.92
N ALA A 107 -5.99 -22.52 -2.32
CA ALA A 107 -6.38 -23.89 -2.00
C ALA A 107 -5.40 -24.95 -2.52
N THR A 108 -4.63 -24.63 -3.58
CA THR A 108 -3.55 -25.46 -4.13
C THR A 108 -2.26 -25.40 -3.31
N GLY A 109 -2.22 -24.60 -2.23
CA GLY A 109 -1.04 -24.33 -1.44
C GLY A 109 -0.20 -23.16 -1.96
N GLN A 110 0.91 -22.90 -1.27
CA GLN A 110 1.87 -21.86 -1.63
C GLN A 110 2.62 -22.23 -2.91
N ALA A 111 2.69 -21.28 -3.84
CA ALA A 111 3.43 -21.43 -5.09
C ALA A 111 4.29 -20.20 -5.38
N TRP A 112 5.38 -20.44 -6.09
CA TRP A 112 6.41 -19.44 -6.36
C TRP A 112 6.76 -19.39 -7.84
N THR A 113 7.23 -18.23 -8.27
CA THR A 113 7.97 -18.03 -9.51
C THR A 113 9.19 -17.16 -9.22
N THR A 114 9.89 -16.69 -10.24
CA THR A 114 10.92 -15.66 -10.13
C THR A 114 10.69 -14.61 -11.21
N LEU A 115 11.33 -13.45 -11.11
CA LEU A 115 11.24 -12.43 -12.18
C LEU A 115 11.82 -12.96 -13.50
N GLY A 116 12.95 -13.65 -13.47
CA GLY A 116 13.55 -14.25 -14.65
C GLY A 116 12.63 -15.28 -15.33
N GLN A 117 11.96 -16.13 -14.55
CA GLN A 117 10.95 -17.06 -15.07
C GLN A 117 9.75 -16.33 -15.67
N ALA A 118 9.22 -15.32 -14.98
CA ALA A 118 8.08 -14.55 -15.45
C ALA A 118 8.40 -13.84 -16.77
N GLN A 119 9.57 -13.21 -16.88
CA GLN A 119 10.03 -12.51 -18.09
C GLN A 119 10.24 -13.46 -19.28
N THR A 120 10.92 -14.59 -19.06
CA THR A 120 11.19 -15.57 -20.13
C THR A 120 9.96 -16.36 -20.57
N SER A 121 8.91 -16.44 -19.74
CA SER A 121 7.69 -17.19 -20.05
C SER A 121 6.89 -16.64 -21.24
N GLY A 122 7.04 -15.35 -21.58
CA GLY A 122 6.22 -14.65 -22.56
C GLY A 122 4.74 -14.49 -22.18
N LYS A 123 4.33 -14.88 -20.96
CA LYS A 123 2.93 -14.84 -20.49
C LYS A 123 2.50 -13.47 -19.98
N PHE A 124 3.46 -12.69 -19.49
CA PHE A 124 3.22 -11.42 -18.82
C PHE A 124 3.71 -10.26 -19.68
N LYS A 125 2.98 -9.15 -19.63
CA LYS A 125 3.38 -7.90 -20.28
C LYS A 125 2.71 -6.75 -19.55
N ASN A 126 3.49 -5.75 -19.11
CA ASN A 126 2.86 -4.53 -18.60
C ASN A 126 2.33 -3.69 -19.76
N ILE A 127 1.15 -3.10 -19.55
CA ILE A 127 0.51 -2.18 -20.47
C ILE A 127 0.37 -0.86 -19.76
N ILE A 128 0.96 0.18 -20.35
CA ILE A 128 0.94 1.54 -19.85
C ILE A 128 -0.09 2.32 -20.67
N ARG A 129 -1.05 2.98 -20.00
CA ARG A 129 -2.13 3.72 -20.68
C ARG A 129 -2.30 5.11 -20.11
N GLN A 130 -2.36 6.10 -20.99
CA GLN A 130 -2.88 7.43 -20.67
C GLN A 130 -4.39 7.44 -20.94
N GLN A 131 -5.17 6.87 -20.03
CA GLN A 131 -6.59 6.59 -20.28
C GLN A 131 -7.56 7.71 -19.89
N TYR A 132 -7.08 8.79 -19.24
CA TYR A 132 -7.93 9.86 -18.73
C TYR A 132 -7.69 11.18 -19.49
N PRO A 133 -8.58 11.56 -20.43
CA PRO A 133 -8.41 12.79 -21.21
C PRO A 133 -8.30 14.06 -20.36
N ASN A 134 -9.06 14.13 -19.27
CA ASN A 134 -9.07 15.28 -18.35
C ASN A 134 -7.92 15.26 -17.32
N GLU A 135 -7.16 14.15 -17.25
CA GLU A 135 -6.11 13.94 -16.27
C GLU A 135 -4.83 13.42 -16.97
N PRO A 136 -4.28 14.16 -17.97
CA PRO A 136 -3.19 13.67 -18.83
C PRO A 136 -1.86 13.44 -18.10
N HIS A 137 -1.79 13.80 -16.83
CA HIS A 137 -0.63 13.58 -15.98
C HIS A 137 -0.65 12.20 -15.30
N ILE A 138 -1.70 11.40 -15.50
CA ILE A 138 -1.86 10.07 -14.91
C ILE A 138 -1.74 9.01 -16.00
N TYR A 139 -0.84 8.05 -15.78
CA TYR A 139 -0.76 6.82 -16.57
C TYR A 139 -1.08 5.64 -15.67
N THR A 140 -1.91 4.72 -16.15
CA THR A 140 -2.13 3.43 -15.49
C THR A 140 -1.14 2.42 -16.03
N ILE A 141 -0.68 1.51 -15.16
CA ILE A 141 0.20 0.41 -15.53
C ILE A 141 -0.42 -0.87 -14.99
N GLN A 142 -0.59 -1.86 -15.86
CA GLN A 142 -1.19 -3.14 -15.50
C GLN A 142 -0.46 -4.29 -16.21
N THR A 143 -0.19 -5.38 -15.50
CA THR A 143 0.28 -6.62 -16.10
C THR A 143 -0.87 -7.35 -16.80
N LEU A 144 -0.74 -7.62 -18.10
CA LEU A 144 -1.56 -8.60 -18.81
C LEU A 144 -1.22 -9.99 -18.29
N SER A 145 -2.26 -10.75 -17.97
CA SER A 145 -2.20 -11.95 -17.13
C SER A 145 -1.89 -11.62 -15.66
N ILE A 146 -2.62 -12.26 -14.75
CA ILE A 146 -2.51 -11.98 -13.32
C ILE A 146 -1.25 -12.65 -12.77
N LEU A 147 -0.34 -11.84 -12.22
CA LEU A 147 0.73 -12.25 -11.32
C LEU A 147 0.57 -11.49 -10.00
N GLY A 148 0.52 -12.20 -8.88
CA GLY A 148 0.11 -11.62 -7.62
C GLY A 148 -1.39 -11.28 -7.64
N ILE A 149 -1.75 -10.13 -7.05
CA ILE A 149 -3.16 -9.75 -6.85
C ILE A 149 -3.84 -9.26 -8.14
N GLY A 150 -3.08 -8.81 -9.14
CA GLY A 150 -3.63 -8.30 -10.40
C GLY A 150 -4.13 -6.85 -10.32
N GLN A 151 -3.60 -6.09 -9.36
CA GLN A 151 -3.77 -4.64 -9.26
C GLN A 151 -3.12 -3.92 -10.45
N ARG A 152 -3.48 -2.64 -10.62
CA ARG A 152 -2.74 -1.66 -11.43
C ARG A 152 -1.99 -0.71 -10.51
N CYS A 153 -0.86 -0.18 -10.96
CA CYS A 153 -0.21 0.96 -10.33
C CYS A 153 -0.36 2.21 -11.20
N PHE A 154 -0.02 3.38 -10.66
CA PHE A 154 -0.17 4.66 -11.35
C PHE A 154 1.16 5.38 -11.44
N LEU A 155 1.53 5.82 -12.64
CA LEU A 155 2.62 6.78 -12.84
C LEU A 155 2.01 8.18 -12.93
N ILE A 156 2.27 8.98 -11.90
CA ILE A 156 1.72 10.32 -11.70
C ILE A 156 2.82 11.35 -11.99
N ARG A 157 2.65 12.12 -13.05
CA ARG A 157 3.59 13.15 -13.47
C ARG A 157 3.31 14.45 -12.72
N THR A 158 4.30 14.93 -11.99
CA THR A 158 4.24 16.19 -11.25
C THR A 158 5.28 17.18 -11.77
N PRO A 159 5.16 18.48 -11.46
CA PRO A 159 6.19 19.46 -11.79
C PRO A 159 7.56 19.19 -11.13
N LYS A 160 7.63 18.28 -10.15
CA LYS A 160 8.86 17.95 -9.40
C LYS A 160 9.40 16.56 -9.69
N GLY A 161 8.78 15.82 -10.61
CA GLY A 161 9.16 14.45 -10.95
C GLY A 161 7.95 13.52 -11.02
N ASN A 162 8.22 12.28 -11.40
CA ASN A 162 7.22 11.24 -11.55
C ASN A 162 7.12 10.38 -10.28
N ILE A 163 5.90 10.13 -9.82
CA ILE A 163 5.60 9.30 -8.66
C ILE A 163 4.95 8.01 -9.15
N LEU A 164 5.45 6.86 -8.70
CA LEU A 164 4.78 5.58 -8.83
C LEU A 164 3.94 5.32 -7.57
N TRP A 165 2.61 5.29 -7.72
CA TRP A 165 1.68 4.93 -6.65
C TRP A 165 1.28 3.47 -6.77
N ASP A 166 1.50 2.73 -5.68
CA ASP A 166 1.52 1.26 -5.64
C ASP A 166 2.56 0.64 -6.59
N CYS A 167 2.66 -0.68 -6.61
CA CYS A 167 3.69 -1.39 -7.35
C CYS A 167 3.15 -2.72 -7.90
N LEU A 168 3.76 -3.22 -8.98
CA LEU A 168 3.42 -4.49 -9.60
C LEU A 168 4.52 -5.51 -9.37
N ALA A 169 4.16 -6.79 -9.31
CA ALA A 169 5.14 -7.87 -9.23
C ALA A 169 5.98 -7.97 -10.51
N TYR A 170 5.34 -7.89 -11.68
CA TYR A 170 6.02 -8.01 -12.96
C TYR A 170 6.65 -6.69 -13.42
N ILE A 171 7.91 -6.75 -13.83
CA ILE A 171 8.65 -5.67 -14.49
C ILE A 171 9.65 -6.29 -15.47
N ASP A 172 9.78 -5.68 -16.65
CA ASP A 172 10.67 -6.11 -17.74
C ASP A 172 11.35 -4.91 -18.42
N ASP A 173 12.29 -5.20 -19.32
CA ASP A 173 13.03 -4.20 -20.10
C ASP A 173 12.13 -3.23 -20.85
N ALA A 174 11.04 -3.74 -21.45
CA ALA A 174 10.12 -2.94 -22.23
C ALA A 174 9.40 -1.92 -21.34
N THR A 175 8.93 -2.36 -20.16
CA THR A 175 8.34 -1.48 -19.14
C THR A 175 9.33 -0.40 -18.72
N VAL A 176 10.57 -0.76 -18.41
CA VAL A 176 11.60 0.20 -17.97
C VAL A 176 11.88 1.23 -19.06
N LYS A 177 12.00 0.81 -20.32
CA LYS A 177 12.21 1.72 -21.46
C LYS A 177 11.03 2.68 -21.64
N GLU A 178 9.81 2.16 -21.63
CA GLU A 178 8.59 2.96 -21.83
C GLU A 178 8.38 3.98 -20.70
N ILE A 179 8.59 3.59 -19.44
CA ILE A 179 8.49 4.52 -18.31
C ILE A 179 9.61 5.57 -18.35
N ASN A 180 10.83 5.20 -18.74
CA ASN A 180 11.91 6.19 -18.92
C ASN A 180 11.60 7.18 -20.06
N ALA A 181 10.92 6.76 -21.12
CA ALA A 181 10.43 7.67 -22.16
C ALA A 181 9.38 8.67 -21.62
N LEU A 182 8.65 8.32 -20.56
CA LEU A 182 7.72 9.19 -19.84
C LEU A 182 8.39 10.04 -18.74
N GLY A 183 9.71 9.95 -18.59
CA GLY A 183 10.51 10.71 -17.60
C GLY A 183 11.09 9.86 -16.47
N GLY A 184 10.80 8.56 -16.41
CA GLY A 184 11.25 7.65 -15.36
C GLY A 184 10.39 7.71 -14.10
N VAL A 185 10.93 7.26 -12.97
CA VAL A 185 10.33 7.35 -11.63
C VAL A 185 11.30 8.05 -10.69
N ASP A 186 10.80 8.99 -9.90
CA ASP A 186 11.57 9.76 -8.92
C ASP A 186 11.16 9.46 -7.47
N ALA A 187 9.99 8.87 -7.25
CA ALA A 187 9.55 8.34 -5.96
C ALA A 187 8.57 7.18 -6.17
N ILE A 188 8.65 6.17 -5.31
CA ILE A 188 7.68 5.08 -5.23
C ILE A 188 6.99 5.20 -3.88
N SER A 189 5.67 5.13 -3.85
CA SER A 189 4.90 5.09 -2.61
C SER A 189 3.84 4.02 -2.69
N ILE A 190 3.74 3.21 -1.64
CA ILE A 190 2.87 2.05 -1.63
C ILE A 190 1.83 2.20 -0.54
N SER A 191 0.58 1.90 -0.89
CA SER A 191 -0.59 2.08 -0.02
C SER A 191 -0.51 1.19 1.22
N HIS A 192 -0.15 -0.09 1.07
CA HIS A 192 -0.10 -1.10 2.15
C HIS A 192 0.72 -2.35 1.74
N PRO A 193 1.04 -3.28 2.67
CA PRO A 193 1.98 -4.39 2.44
C PRO A 193 1.64 -5.35 1.30
N HIS A 194 0.37 -5.59 1.00
CA HIS A 194 0.00 -6.51 -0.07
C HIS A 194 0.46 -6.05 -1.45
N PHE A 195 0.74 -4.75 -1.62
CA PHE A 195 1.25 -4.17 -2.87
C PHE A 195 2.75 -3.89 -2.87
N TRP A 196 3.49 -4.35 -1.86
CA TRP A 196 4.95 -4.21 -1.83
C TRP A 196 5.63 -4.97 -2.96
N THR A 197 5.09 -6.10 -3.40
CA THR A 197 5.49 -6.78 -4.63
C THR A 197 7.02 -6.88 -4.83
N THR A 198 7.55 -6.38 -5.94
CA THR A 198 8.99 -6.30 -6.29
C THR A 198 9.53 -4.86 -6.17
N HIS A 199 9.02 -4.06 -5.22
CA HIS A 199 9.34 -2.62 -5.10
C HIS A 199 10.83 -2.26 -5.06
N LEU A 200 11.69 -3.11 -4.50
CA LEU A 200 13.14 -2.86 -4.51
C LEU A 200 13.71 -2.99 -5.93
N THR A 201 13.26 -3.97 -6.70
CA THR A 201 13.61 -4.14 -8.12
C THR A 201 13.14 -2.93 -8.93
N TRP A 202 11.90 -2.47 -8.72
CA TRP A 202 11.40 -1.24 -9.33
C TRP A 202 12.27 -0.02 -8.97
N SER A 203 12.59 0.15 -7.68
CA SER A 203 13.45 1.24 -7.23
C SER A 203 14.81 1.23 -7.95
N ARG A 204 15.48 0.08 -8.00
CA ARG A 204 16.77 -0.07 -8.67
C ARG A 204 16.69 0.24 -10.17
N ALA A 205 15.67 -0.29 -10.85
CA ALA A 205 15.41 -0.05 -12.27
C ALA A 205 15.22 1.45 -12.60
N PHE A 206 14.79 2.26 -11.62
CA PHE A 206 14.62 3.71 -11.77
C PHE A 206 15.61 4.52 -10.94
N ASN A 207 16.88 4.12 -10.96
CA ASN A 207 17.99 4.86 -10.33
C ASN A 207 17.88 4.95 -8.80
N ASN A 208 17.51 3.85 -8.15
CA ASN A 208 17.34 3.77 -6.70
C ASN A 208 16.33 4.80 -6.19
N ALA A 209 15.21 4.97 -6.91
CA ALA A 209 14.14 5.88 -6.52
C ALA A 209 13.65 5.53 -5.09
N PRO A 210 13.53 6.50 -4.17
CA PRO A 210 13.13 6.23 -2.80
C PRO A 210 11.75 5.56 -2.74
N VAL A 211 11.61 4.58 -1.83
CA VAL A 211 10.36 3.83 -1.61
C VAL A 211 9.76 4.24 -0.27
N PHE A 212 8.66 4.97 -0.30
CA PHE A 212 7.95 5.44 0.89
C PHE A 212 6.94 4.41 1.37
N LEU A 213 7.18 3.88 2.57
CA LEU A 213 6.37 2.85 3.23
C LEU A 213 5.94 3.35 4.61
N SER A 214 4.91 2.74 5.20
CA SER A 214 4.53 3.06 6.58
C SER A 214 5.44 2.36 7.58
N VAL A 215 5.82 3.07 8.65
CA VAL A 215 6.61 2.49 9.74
C VAL A 215 5.88 1.39 10.51
N GLU A 216 4.55 1.44 10.55
CA GLU A 216 3.69 0.48 11.26
C GLU A 216 3.82 -0.94 10.72
N GLU A 217 4.20 -1.10 9.45
CA GLU A 217 4.34 -2.40 8.81
C GLU A 217 5.80 -2.80 8.56
N ALA A 218 6.79 -2.07 9.09
CA ALA A 218 8.21 -2.28 8.77
C ALA A 218 8.70 -3.73 8.99
N GLU A 219 8.11 -4.44 9.95
CA GLU A 219 8.41 -5.84 10.26
C GLU A 219 7.96 -6.83 9.17
N LEU A 220 7.02 -6.45 8.30
CA LEU A 220 6.52 -7.29 7.21
C LEU A 220 7.49 -7.35 6.02
N ALA A 221 8.62 -6.65 6.07
CA ALA A 221 9.53 -6.51 4.94
C ALA A 221 10.21 -7.85 4.60
N SER A 222 9.87 -8.40 3.43
CA SER A 222 10.26 -9.76 3.01
C SER A 222 11.71 -9.95 2.56
N ARG A 223 12.48 -8.86 2.47
CA ARG A 223 13.89 -8.90 2.06
C ARG A 223 14.68 -7.69 2.52
N PRO A 224 16.01 -7.81 2.75
CA PRO A 224 16.88 -6.69 3.08
C PRO A 224 16.87 -5.61 2.00
N ASP A 225 17.02 -4.36 2.43
CA ASP A 225 17.21 -3.22 1.53
C ASP A 225 18.71 -2.87 1.45
N VAL A 226 19.41 -3.56 0.56
CA VAL A 226 20.87 -3.42 0.39
C VAL A 226 21.31 -2.07 -0.17
N HIS A 227 20.39 -1.33 -0.81
CA HIS A 227 20.67 -0.01 -1.39
C HIS A 227 20.16 1.16 -0.52
N GLY A 228 19.48 0.88 0.59
CA GLY A 228 18.96 1.89 1.50
C GLY A 228 17.96 2.83 0.82
N VAL A 229 17.02 2.31 0.02
CA VAL A 229 16.01 3.08 -0.71
C VAL A 229 14.69 3.23 0.05
N ARG A 230 14.37 2.34 0.98
CA ARG A 230 13.14 2.39 1.79
C ARG A 230 13.18 3.58 2.75
N ARG A 231 12.03 4.23 2.89
CA ARG A 231 11.76 5.33 3.82
C ARG A 231 10.51 4.96 4.61
N PHE A 232 10.69 4.53 5.85
CA PHE A 232 9.59 4.23 6.76
C PHE A 232 9.09 5.52 7.39
N ILE A 233 7.89 5.92 6.98
CA ILE A 233 7.28 7.19 7.36
C ILE A 233 6.37 6.98 8.55
N LYS A 234 6.46 7.89 9.54
CA LYS A 234 5.60 7.88 10.73
C LYS A 234 4.46 8.89 10.60
N GLU A 235 4.71 9.98 9.91
CA GLU A 235 3.82 11.11 9.66
C GLU A 235 2.49 10.64 9.07
N LYS A 236 1.39 11.21 9.55
CA LYS A 236 0.03 10.89 9.05
C LYS A 236 -0.16 11.34 7.62
N GLU A 237 0.52 12.40 7.21
CA GLU A 237 0.47 12.91 5.85
C GLU A 237 1.78 13.62 5.50
N PHE A 238 2.17 13.60 4.23
CA PHE A 238 3.33 14.32 3.72
C PHE A 238 3.32 14.37 2.19
N GLU A 239 4.00 15.38 1.61
CA GLU A 239 4.28 15.40 0.17
C GLU A 239 5.41 14.44 -0.20
N LEU A 240 5.17 13.57 -1.18
CA LEU A 240 6.15 12.57 -1.64
C LEU A 240 7.39 13.22 -2.27
N LEU A 241 7.16 14.26 -3.07
CA LEU A 241 8.19 15.12 -3.65
C LEU A 241 7.90 16.56 -3.22
N PRO A 242 8.80 17.24 -2.49
CA PRO A 242 8.53 18.60 -2.00
C PRO A 242 8.14 19.59 -3.10
N GLY A 243 6.97 20.21 -2.96
CA GLY A 243 6.41 21.17 -3.92
C GLY A 243 5.77 20.52 -5.13
N SER A 244 5.51 19.21 -5.09
CA SER A 244 4.74 18.50 -6.13
C SER A 244 3.24 18.67 -5.94
N GLY A 245 2.78 18.88 -4.70
CA GLY A 245 1.37 18.85 -4.34
C GLY A 245 0.76 17.43 -4.31
N ALA A 246 1.58 16.38 -4.42
CA ALA A 246 1.15 14.99 -4.30
C ALA A 246 1.35 14.51 -2.84
N VAL A 247 0.25 14.37 -2.10
CA VAL A 247 0.25 14.14 -0.65
C VAL A 247 -0.21 12.71 -0.35
N ARG A 248 0.68 11.91 0.26
CA ARG A 248 0.29 10.60 0.81
C ARG A 248 -0.40 10.82 2.16
N ILE A 249 -1.53 10.17 2.38
CA ILE A 249 -2.37 10.32 3.57
C ILE A 249 -2.58 8.94 4.18
N LYS A 250 -2.14 8.73 5.41
CA LYS A 250 -2.40 7.53 6.20
C LYS A 250 -3.84 7.57 6.71
N THR A 251 -4.67 6.68 6.18
CA THR A 251 -6.07 6.52 6.58
C THR A 251 -6.22 5.44 7.65
N GLY A 252 -5.28 4.50 7.74
CA GLY A 252 -5.46 3.27 8.49
C GLY A 252 -6.59 2.42 7.91
N GLY A 253 -7.14 1.50 8.71
CA GLY A 253 -8.22 0.62 8.31
C GLY A 253 -7.73 -0.79 8.02
N HIS A 254 -7.51 -1.08 6.73
CA HIS A 254 -7.04 -2.41 6.27
C HIS A 254 -5.73 -2.80 6.97
N PHE A 255 -4.72 -1.93 6.90
CA PHE A 255 -3.55 -1.93 7.77
C PHE A 255 -3.51 -0.65 8.60
N PRO A 256 -2.85 -0.63 9.78
CA PRO A 256 -2.65 0.59 10.55
C PRO A 256 -2.00 1.73 9.75
N GLY A 257 -1.04 1.41 8.88
CA GLY A 257 -0.35 2.34 8.00
C GLY A 257 -0.92 2.46 6.58
N SER A 258 -2.08 1.82 6.31
CA SER A 258 -2.75 1.93 5.01
C SER A 258 -2.97 3.38 4.64
N SER A 259 -2.76 3.68 3.35
CA SER A 259 -2.75 5.06 2.86
C SER A 259 -3.43 5.21 1.50
N VAL A 260 -3.85 6.45 1.25
CA VAL A 260 -4.28 6.95 -0.05
C VAL A 260 -3.31 8.04 -0.53
N LEU A 261 -3.37 8.40 -1.80
CA LEU A 261 -2.61 9.51 -2.36
C LEU A 261 -3.57 10.56 -2.92
N HIS A 262 -3.41 11.80 -2.50
CA HIS A 262 -4.10 12.94 -3.09
C HIS A 262 -3.19 13.66 -4.07
N TYR A 263 -3.70 13.98 -5.25
CA TYR A 263 -3.04 14.90 -6.17
C TYR A 263 -4.10 15.63 -7.00
N LYS A 264 -4.05 16.97 -6.97
CA LYS A 264 -5.05 17.85 -7.62
C LYS A 264 -6.48 17.51 -7.20
N LYS A 265 -7.31 16.97 -8.11
CA LYS A 265 -8.72 16.62 -7.88
C LYS A 265 -8.94 15.10 -7.79
N SER A 266 -7.86 14.35 -7.65
CA SER A 266 -7.85 12.89 -7.75
C SER A 266 -7.31 12.28 -6.46
N MET A 267 -8.00 11.23 -5.99
CA MET A 267 -7.59 10.41 -4.86
C MET A 267 -7.27 9.00 -5.37
N PHE A 268 -6.06 8.52 -5.18
CA PHE A 268 -5.69 7.14 -5.52
C PHE A 268 -5.93 6.28 -4.29
N VAL A 269 -6.90 5.37 -4.40
CA VAL A 269 -7.47 4.63 -3.28
C VAL A 269 -7.19 3.15 -3.41
N SER A 270 -7.03 2.52 -2.25
CA SER A 270 -6.72 1.11 -2.12
C SER A 270 -7.69 0.45 -1.12
N ASP A 271 -7.29 -0.61 -0.42
CA ASP A 271 -8.21 -1.45 0.37
C ASP A 271 -8.94 -0.72 1.50
N SER A 272 -8.39 0.38 2.03
CA SER A 272 -9.07 1.16 3.08
C SER A 272 -10.24 2.00 2.57
N LEU A 273 -10.29 2.26 1.27
CA LEU A 273 -11.38 2.95 0.61
C LEU A 273 -11.66 2.28 -0.74
N HIS A 274 -12.10 1.02 -0.68
CA HIS A 274 -12.20 0.16 -1.85
C HIS A 274 -13.42 0.50 -2.70
N VAL A 275 -13.21 0.95 -3.94
CA VAL A 275 -14.29 1.25 -4.89
C VAL A 275 -15.03 -0.06 -5.23
N THR A 276 -16.33 -0.12 -4.91
CA THR A 276 -17.12 -1.32 -5.16
C THR A 276 -17.61 -1.40 -6.60
N ARG A 277 -18.10 -2.57 -7.02
CA ARG A 277 -18.77 -2.71 -8.33
C ARG A 277 -20.04 -1.88 -8.43
N SER A 278 -20.69 -1.57 -7.30
CA SER A 278 -21.87 -0.71 -7.30
C SER A 278 -21.55 0.71 -7.74
N ALA A 279 -20.29 1.13 -7.59
CA ALA A 279 -19.82 2.46 -7.95
C ALA A 279 -19.71 2.70 -9.45
N LEU A 280 -19.72 1.64 -10.27
CA LEU A 280 -19.51 1.72 -11.73
C LEU A 280 -20.76 2.12 -12.51
N TRP A 281 -21.91 2.15 -11.85
CA TRP A 281 -23.17 2.59 -12.44
C TRP A 281 -23.95 3.41 -11.43
N ASP A 282 -24.01 4.73 -11.63
CA ASP A 282 -24.47 5.70 -10.64
C ASP A 282 -25.69 6.53 -11.06
N ILE A 283 -26.19 6.34 -12.29
CA ILE A 283 -27.24 7.19 -12.88
C ILE A 283 -28.58 7.05 -12.13
N ASN A 284 -28.98 5.82 -11.79
CA ASN A 284 -30.31 5.52 -11.21
C ASN A 284 -30.22 4.61 -9.97
N ARG A 285 -29.25 4.88 -9.09
CA ARG A 285 -29.10 4.10 -7.85
C ARG A 285 -30.13 4.50 -6.81
N LYS A 286 -30.65 3.50 -6.09
CA LYS A 286 -31.54 3.73 -4.95
C LYS A 286 -30.75 4.32 -3.77
N PRO A 287 -31.38 5.14 -2.90
CA PRO A 287 -30.81 5.53 -1.62
C PRO A 287 -30.31 4.32 -0.83
N GLY A 288 -29.25 4.48 -0.05
CA GLY A 288 -28.63 3.38 0.70
C GLY A 288 -27.63 2.54 -0.11
N THR A 289 -27.25 2.96 -1.32
CA THR A 289 -26.20 2.26 -2.09
C THR A 289 -24.81 2.72 -1.65
N ALA A 290 -23.96 1.79 -1.21
CA ALA A 290 -22.55 2.05 -0.94
C ALA A 290 -21.71 1.99 -2.22
N TYR A 291 -20.83 2.99 -2.39
CA TYR A 291 -19.86 3.11 -3.49
C TYR A 291 -18.46 2.66 -3.06
N TYR A 292 -18.20 2.69 -1.75
CA TYR A 292 -16.98 2.19 -1.14
C TYR A 292 -17.28 1.06 -0.15
N ALA A 293 -16.39 0.08 -0.10
CA ALA A 293 -16.35 -0.93 0.95
C ALA A 293 -15.20 -0.62 1.93
N PHE A 294 -15.44 -0.92 3.21
CA PHE A 294 -14.51 -0.66 4.31
C PHE A 294 -14.23 -1.99 5.03
N LEU A 295 -13.25 -2.73 4.54
CA LEU A 295 -12.94 -4.06 5.05
C LEU A 295 -11.55 -4.07 5.69
N TRP A 296 -11.45 -4.78 6.80
CA TRP A 296 -10.18 -5.13 7.43
C TRP A 296 -9.50 -6.27 6.65
N SER A 297 -10.30 -7.18 6.09
CA SER A 297 -9.85 -8.21 5.15
C SER A 297 -10.81 -8.26 3.98
N HIS A 298 -10.33 -7.91 2.78
CA HIS A 298 -11.12 -8.03 1.55
C HIS A 298 -11.35 -9.50 1.19
N VAL A 299 -10.29 -10.30 1.28
CA VAL A 299 -10.32 -11.72 0.90
C VAL A 299 -11.25 -12.53 1.81
N ASN A 300 -11.25 -12.25 3.11
CA ASN A 300 -12.09 -12.94 4.08
C ASN A 300 -13.40 -12.19 4.38
N THR A 301 -13.67 -11.08 3.69
CA THR A 301 -14.87 -10.23 3.84
C THR A 301 -15.14 -9.74 5.26
N ILE A 302 -14.08 -9.47 6.03
CA ILE A 302 -14.18 -9.00 7.42
C ILE A 302 -14.33 -7.46 7.42
N PRO A 303 -15.44 -6.90 7.93
CA PRO A 303 -15.66 -5.46 7.95
C PRO A 303 -14.77 -4.73 8.95
N LEU A 304 -14.50 -3.45 8.67
CA LEU A 304 -13.93 -2.54 9.66
C LEU A 304 -14.98 -2.17 10.72
N THR A 305 -14.52 -1.72 11.88
CA THR A 305 -15.40 -1.15 12.92
C THR A 305 -15.88 0.25 12.52
N PRO A 306 -17.02 0.73 13.04
CA PRO A 306 -17.50 2.09 12.76
C PRO A 306 -16.46 3.18 13.07
N ASN A 307 -15.70 3.04 14.16
CA ASN A 307 -14.62 3.97 14.52
C ASN A 307 -13.49 3.99 13.47
N ALA A 308 -13.12 2.83 12.92
CA ALA A 308 -12.10 2.76 11.89
C ALA A 308 -12.60 3.40 10.57
N ILE A 309 -13.86 3.18 10.20
CA ILE A 309 -14.51 3.83 9.05
C ILE A 309 -14.51 5.35 9.24
N ALA A 310 -14.98 5.84 10.39
CA ALA A 310 -14.98 7.25 10.73
C ALA A 310 -13.56 7.85 10.69
N GLY A 311 -12.55 7.11 11.18
CA GLY A 311 -11.14 7.50 11.09
C GLY A 311 -10.65 7.72 9.65
N ILE A 312 -11.01 6.82 8.73
CA ILE A 312 -10.70 6.95 7.30
C ILE A 312 -11.35 8.21 6.72
N ILE A 313 -12.64 8.44 7.00
CA ILE A 313 -13.34 9.61 6.47
C ILE A 313 -12.79 10.92 7.04
N SER A 314 -12.44 10.94 8.32
CA SER A 314 -11.80 12.07 8.97
C SER A 314 -10.45 12.41 8.33
N ALA A 315 -9.64 11.40 7.99
CA ALA A 315 -8.34 11.60 7.34
C ALA A 315 -8.45 12.22 5.94
N ILE A 316 -9.47 11.87 5.16
CA ILE A 316 -9.66 12.39 3.80
C ILE A 316 -10.50 13.67 3.75
N LYS A 317 -11.21 14.03 4.83
CA LYS A 317 -12.07 15.23 4.92
C LYS A 317 -11.37 16.54 4.46
N PRO A 318 -10.11 16.83 4.85
CA PRO A 318 -9.46 18.09 4.48
C PRO A 318 -9.15 18.22 2.98
N TYR A 319 -9.13 17.11 2.26
CA TYR A 319 -8.66 17.06 0.88
C TYR A 319 -9.80 17.23 -0.11
N ASP A 320 -9.58 18.04 -1.14
CA ASP A 320 -10.55 18.31 -2.18
C ASP A 320 -10.29 17.41 -3.39
N PHE A 321 -11.22 16.50 -3.67
CA PHE A 321 -11.14 15.57 -4.79
C PHE A 321 -12.55 15.25 -5.31
N ASP A 322 -12.66 15.14 -6.62
CA ASP A 322 -13.89 14.73 -7.30
C ASP A 322 -13.79 13.28 -7.80
N VAL A 323 -12.55 12.82 -8.01
CA VAL A 323 -12.25 11.53 -8.63
C VAL A 323 -11.55 10.64 -7.64
N ALA A 324 -11.94 9.38 -7.58
CA ALA A 324 -11.12 8.34 -6.98
C ALA A 324 -10.70 7.31 -8.01
N HIS A 325 -9.42 6.96 -8.02
CA HIS A 325 -8.85 5.91 -8.84
C HIS A 325 -8.54 4.69 -7.97
N GLY A 326 -9.28 3.60 -8.17
CA GLY A 326 -9.11 2.35 -7.44
C GLY A 326 -7.99 1.46 -7.99
N MET A 327 -7.51 0.54 -7.15
CA MET A 327 -6.41 -0.39 -7.43
C MET A 327 -6.64 -1.37 -8.60
N PHE A 328 -7.89 -1.59 -9.03
CA PHE A 328 -8.22 -2.51 -10.12
C PHE A 328 -8.71 -1.74 -11.35
N PRO A 329 -8.57 -2.30 -12.56
CA PRO A 329 -9.22 -1.75 -13.75
C PRO A 329 -10.72 -1.57 -13.55
N ASP A 330 -11.28 -0.55 -14.20
CA ASP A 330 -12.69 -0.20 -14.11
C ASP A 330 -13.15 -0.02 -12.65
N ARG A 331 -12.32 0.61 -11.83
CA ARG A 331 -12.64 1.03 -10.44
C ARG A 331 -12.36 2.51 -10.24
N ASP A 332 -12.78 3.32 -11.20
CA ASP A 332 -12.71 4.78 -11.12
C ASP A 332 -14.09 5.33 -10.73
N LEU A 333 -14.13 6.34 -9.87
CA LEU A 333 -15.35 6.92 -9.33
C LEU A 333 -15.34 8.45 -9.42
N ARG A 334 -16.44 9.06 -9.86
CA ARG A 334 -16.69 10.52 -9.81
C ARG A 334 -17.59 10.89 -8.63
N ASN A 335 -17.66 12.18 -8.25
CA ASN A 335 -18.26 12.64 -6.99
C ASN A 335 -17.72 11.85 -5.78
N ALA A 336 -16.45 11.48 -5.87
CA ALA A 336 -15.84 10.45 -5.04
C ALA A 336 -15.84 10.84 -3.55
N LYS A 337 -15.58 12.10 -3.24
CA LYS A 337 -15.56 12.57 -1.85
C LYS A 337 -16.92 12.41 -1.19
N GLN A 338 -17.99 12.98 -1.76
CA GLN A 338 -19.33 12.85 -1.19
C GLN A 338 -19.73 11.38 -1.05
N ARG A 339 -19.43 10.55 -2.06
CA ARG A 339 -19.71 9.11 -2.03
C ARG A 339 -18.97 8.36 -0.95
N ALA A 340 -17.78 8.81 -0.54
CA ALA A 340 -17.07 8.22 0.61
C ALA A 340 -17.85 8.45 1.91
N PHE A 341 -18.33 9.67 2.14
CA PHE A 341 -19.15 10.02 3.31
C PHE A 341 -20.49 9.28 3.31
N ASP A 342 -21.16 9.22 2.15
CA ASP A 342 -22.43 8.51 2.02
C ASP A 342 -22.25 7.00 2.26
N SER A 343 -21.19 6.41 1.68
CA SER A 343 -20.88 4.99 1.87
C SER A 343 -20.55 4.67 3.32
N ALA A 344 -19.83 5.55 4.03
CA ALA A 344 -19.53 5.35 5.45
C ALA A 344 -20.81 5.28 6.30
N ARG A 345 -21.76 6.22 6.08
CA ARG A 345 -23.06 6.19 6.78
C ARG A 345 -23.82 4.91 6.48
N VAL A 346 -23.98 4.58 5.19
CA VAL A 346 -24.68 3.38 4.74
C VAL A 346 -24.09 2.11 5.36
N VAL A 347 -22.76 1.97 5.37
CA VAL A 347 -22.10 0.77 5.89
C VAL A 347 -22.23 0.70 7.41
N ILE A 348 -22.05 1.80 8.13
CA ILE A 348 -22.19 1.83 9.59
C ILE A 348 -23.63 1.49 10.01
N ASP A 349 -24.63 2.07 9.34
CA ASP A 349 -26.05 1.77 9.60
C ASP A 349 -26.38 0.29 9.31
N ALA A 350 -25.86 -0.25 8.19
CA ALA A 350 -26.06 -1.65 7.81
C ALA A 350 -25.42 -2.64 8.81
N MET A 351 -24.40 -2.21 9.56
CA MET A 351 -23.81 -2.98 10.66
C MET A 351 -24.66 -2.96 11.95
N GLY A 352 -25.76 -2.21 11.98
CA GLY A 352 -26.64 -2.08 13.16
C GLY A 352 -26.23 -0.99 14.14
N HIS A 353 -25.35 -0.07 13.72
CA HIS A 353 -24.95 1.11 14.50
C HIS A 353 -25.71 2.36 14.00
N ASP A 354 -25.76 3.40 14.82
CA ASP A 354 -26.26 4.72 14.38
C ASP A 354 -25.09 5.51 13.79
N ALA A 355 -25.06 5.69 12.47
CA ALA A 355 -23.96 6.38 11.78
C ALA A 355 -23.74 7.80 12.28
N GLU A 356 -24.78 8.51 12.73
CA GLU A 356 -24.63 9.88 13.22
C GLU A 356 -23.77 9.96 14.48
N GLN A 357 -23.75 8.92 15.31
CA GLN A 357 -22.86 8.86 16.49
C GLN A 357 -21.37 8.90 16.11
N TYR A 358 -21.03 8.41 14.92
CA TYR A 358 -19.64 8.30 14.45
C TYR A 358 -19.28 9.41 13.46
N MET A 359 -20.25 9.94 12.72
CA MET A 359 -20.02 10.83 11.58
C MET A 359 -20.39 12.31 11.83
N LYS A 360 -21.11 12.63 12.92
CA LYS A 360 -21.64 13.99 13.18
C LYS A 360 -20.57 15.09 13.12
N ASP A 361 -19.42 14.90 13.76
CA ASP A 361 -18.35 15.91 13.81
C ASP A 361 -17.43 15.86 12.57
N ILE A 362 -17.60 14.84 11.73
CA ILE A 362 -16.85 14.62 10.50
C ILE A 362 -17.59 15.20 9.30
N SER A 363 -18.91 15.37 9.39
CA SER A 363 -19.77 15.93 8.34
C SER A 363 -19.35 17.30 7.83
#